data_AF-A0A497T6E7-F1
#
_entry.id   AF-A0A497T6E7-F1
#
_cell.length_a   1.000
_cell.length_b   1.000
_cell.length_c   1.000
_cell.angle_alpha   90.00
_cell.angle_beta   90.00
_cell.angle_gamma   90.00
#
_symmetry.space_group_name_H-M   'P 1'
#
loop_
_entity.id
_entity.type
_entity.pdbx_description
1 polymer ?
#
loop_
_entity_poly.entity_id
_entity_poly.type
_entity_poly.pdbx_seq_one_letter_code
_entity_poly.pdbx_strand_id
1 'polypeptide(L)'
;MKKGKIRFGRYPYTVTRIKAMKSKLLGSEDYLRMKKMGVNEIARFLEEGEYKSEINRFASRYRGAELVELAVNANLAKTVNKILKISIKREVKELVELYVRKWVINNIKTVLRAKINGVDSEEMRSGIIPVFPTTYEYCERLYQGDNTYIANNIIKLTEVKKAVIYKQLEEKELVRLENLLDKNYYSGIVLFSQKLALKKNHPLLRFFRYTVDLLNIKNS
;
A
#
# COMPACT_ATOMS: atom_id res chain seq x y z
N MET A 1 -31.84 -1.71 -1.50
CA MET A 1 -31.44 -2.49 -0.30
C MET A 1 -30.72 -1.58 0.70
N LYS A 2 -31.30 -1.35 1.89
CA LYS A 2 -30.60 -0.68 3.01
C LYS A 2 -29.43 -1.57 3.45
N LYS A 3 -28.20 -1.29 3.00
CA LYS A 3 -27.00 -2.02 3.46
C LYS A 3 -26.88 -1.81 4.97
N GLY A 4 -26.94 -2.90 5.75
CA GLY A 4 -26.85 -2.87 7.21
C GLY A 4 -25.57 -2.17 7.67
N LYS A 5 -25.67 -1.40 8.75
CA LYS A 5 -24.51 -0.69 9.32
C LYS A 5 -23.48 -1.70 9.84
N ILE A 6 -22.21 -1.52 9.49
CA ILE A 6 -21.09 -2.33 9.97
C ILE A 6 -20.83 -2.00 11.44
N ARG A 7 -20.80 -3.03 12.30
CA ARG A 7 -20.50 -2.91 13.73
C ARG A 7 -19.20 -3.65 14.03
N PHE A 8 -18.30 -3.00 14.76
CA PHE A 8 -17.07 -3.63 15.25
C PHE A 8 -17.29 -4.24 16.62
N GLY A 9 -16.82 -5.48 16.79
CA GLY A 9 -16.78 -6.19 18.07
C GLY A 9 -15.41 -6.09 18.73
N ARG A 10 -15.11 -7.07 19.59
CA ARG A 10 -13.78 -7.25 20.19
C ARG A 10 -12.98 -8.27 19.40
N TYR A 11 -11.70 -7.98 19.16
CA TYR A 11 -10.80 -8.87 18.41
C TYR A 11 -9.50 -9.11 19.19
N PRO A 12 -9.53 -9.79 20.36
CA PRO A 12 -8.36 -9.93 21.22
C PRO A 12 -7.15 -10.52 20.51
N TYR A 13 -7.33 -11.59 19.73
CA TYR A 13 -6.25 -12.21 18.96
C TYR A 13 -5.58 -11.23 17.98
N THR A 14 -6.37 -10.59 17.11
CA THR A 14 -5.88 -9.63 16.11
C THR A 14 -5.20 -8.44 16.79
N VAL A 15 -5.82 -7.88 17.84
CA VAL A 15 -5.30 -6.73 18.59
C VAL A 15 -3.98 -7.08 19.28
N THR A 16 -3.88 -8.24 19.96
CA THR A 16 -2.65 -8.67 20.64
C THR A 16 -1.50 -8.85 19.65
N ARG A 17 -1.75 -9.47 18.49
CA ARG A 17 -0.73 -9.62 17.45
C ARG A 17 -0.30 -8.28 16.86
N ILE A 18 -1.23 -7.36 16.61
CA ILE A 18 -0.90 -6.00 16.14
C ILE A 18 -0.09 -5.23 17.19
N LYS A 19 -0.42 -5.35 18.48
CA LYS A 19 0.36 -4.71 19.57
C LYS A 19 1.79 -5.24 19.62
N ALA A 20 1.98 -6.55 19.48
CA ALA A 20 3.31 -7.15 19.42
C ALA A 20 4.11 -6.74 18.16
N MET A 21 3.44 -6.46 17.04
CA MET A 21 4.10 -5.86 15.87
C MET A 21 4.45 -4.40 16.12
N LYS A 22 3.57 -3.63 16.78
CA LYS A 22 3.80 -2.22 17.07
C LYS A 22 4.98 -2.01 18.02
N SER A 23 5.19 -2.90 18.99
CA SER A 23 6.32 -2.81 19.94
C SER A 23 7.69 -3.01 19.30
N LYS A 24 7.73 -3.49 18.05
CA LYS A 24 8.95 -3.69 17.25
C LYS A 24 9.33 -2.47 16.40
N LEU A 25 8.49 -1.44 16.38
CA LEU A 25 8.80 -0.20 15.66
C LEU A 25 9.95 0.53 16.35
N LEU A 26 10.81 1.14 15.53
CA LEU A 26 11.87 2.02 16.00
C LEU A 26 11.28 3.16 16.85
N GLY A 27 11.90 3.39 18.00
CA GLY A 27 11.53 4.44 18.95
C GLY A 27 12.10 5.80 18.57
N SER A 28 11.76 6.82 19.36
CA SER A 28 12.31 8.17 19.20
C SER A 28 13.83 8.22 19.37
N GLU A 29 14.38 7.41 20.28
CA GLU A 29 15.82 7.33 20.51
C GLU A 29 16.57 6.72 19.31
N ASP A 30 16.00 5.70 18.67
CA ASP A 30 16.54 5.12 17.44
C ASP A 30 16.61 6.18 16.33
N TYR A 31 15.55 6.97 16.19
CA TYR A 31 15.51 8.06 15.21
C TYR A 31 16.59 9.13 15.50
N LEU A 32 16.75 9.54 16.75
CA LEU A 32 17.79 10.50 17.14
C LEU A 32 19.21 9.97 16.89
N ARG A 33 19.43 8.66 17.08
CA ARG A 33 20.69 8.00 16.74
C ARG A 33 20.92 8.01 15.22
N MET A 34 19.93 7.56 14.44
CA MET A 34 20.03 7.52 12.97
C MET A 34 20.27 8.88 12.33
N LYS A 35 19.78 9.98 12.94
CA LYS A 35 20.04 11.35 12.45
C LYS A 35 21.53 11.71 12.43
N LYS A 36 22.35 11.05 13.25
CA LYS A 36 23.80 11.26 13.34
C LYS A 36 24.60 10.25 12.51
N MET A 37 23.93 9.28 11.88
CA MET A 37 24.55 8.17 11.16
C MET A 37 24.63 8.43 9.67
N GLY A 38 25.67 7.90 9.02
CA GLY A 38 25.70 7.75 7.57
C GLY A 38 24.78 6.62 7.10
N VAL A 39 24.39 6.63 5.82
CA VAL A 39 23.40 5.67 5.30
C VAL A 39 23.85 4.21 5.42
N ASN A 40 25.14 3.93 5.26
CA ASN A 40 25.68 2.58 5.46
C ASN A 40 25.63 2.14 6.94
N GLU A 41 25.77 3.07 7.88
CA GLU A 41 25.63 2.80 9.31
C GLU A 41 24.16 2.55 9.66
N ILE A 42 23.23 3.31 9.06
CA ILE A 42 21.79 3.06 9.18
C ILE A 42 21.45 1.66 8.66
N ALA A 43 21.99 1.25 7.51
CA ALA A 43 21.79 -0.10 6.99
C ALA A 43 22.25 -1.18 7.99
N ARG A 44 23.45 -1.04 8.56
CA ARG A 44 23.94 -1.98 9.60
C ARG A 44 23.07 -1.97 10.86
N PHE A 45 22.68 -0.79 11.34
CA PHE A 45 21.79 -0.64 12.50
C PHE A 45 20.44 -1.36 12.28
N LEU A 46 19.85 -1.20 11.09
CA LEU A 46 18.61 -1.88 10.73
C LEU A 46 18.80 -3.41 10.57
N GLU A 47 19.98 -3.85 10.13
CA GLU A 47 20.34 -5.26 9.96
C GLU A 47 20.42 -6.00 11.31
N GLU A 48 20.84 -5.30 12.37
CA GLU A 48 20.85 -5.85 13.74
C GLU A 48 19.43 -6.02 14.32
N GLY A 49 18.43 -5.37 13.73
CA GLY A 49 17.05 -5.35 14.21
C GLY A 49 16.06 -6.15 13.36
N GLU A 50 14.83 -5.63 13.26
CA GLU A 50 13.70 -6.30 12.61
C GLU A 50 13.78 -6.35 11.09
N TYR A 51 14.77 -5.69 10.48
CA TYR A 51 14.95 -5.57 9.03
C TYR A 51 16.03 -6.50 8.48
N LYS A 52 16.69 -7.31 9.35
CA LYS A 52 17.77 -8.23 8.99
C LYS A 52 17.48 -9.07 7.75
N SER A 53 16.32 -9.72 7.73
CA SER A 53 15.98 -10.64 6.62
C SER A 53 15.88 -9.93 5.28
N GLU A 54 15.36 -8.71 5.28
CA GLU A 54 15.18 -7.91 4.07
C GLU A 54 16.50 -7.27 3.64
N ILE A 55 17.33 -6.78 4.57
CA ILE A 55 18.67 -6.29 4.25
C ILE A 55 19.52 -7.38 3.63
N ASN A 56 19.60 -8.56 4.25
CA ASN A 56 20.39 -9.68 3.72
C ASN A 56 19.94 -10.10 2.32
N ARG A 57 18.62 -10.00 2.05
CA ARG A 57 18.06 -10.32 0.74
C ARG A 57 18.52 -9.36 -0.36
N PHE A 58 18.66 -8.07 -0.05
CA PHE A 58 18.97 -7.02 -1.04
C PHE A 58 20.44 -6.61 -1.06
N ALA A 59 21.19 -6.91 0.00
CA ALA A 59 22.61 -6.55 0.17
C ALA A 59 23.55 -7.27 -0.82
N SER A 60 23.09 -8.21 -1.66
CA SER A 60 23.92 -8.72 -2.76
C SER A 60 23.96 -7.78 -3.96
N ARG A 61 22.94 -6.93 -4.15
CA ARG A 61 22.77 -6.09 -5.35
C ARG A 61 22.72 -4.59 -5.06
N TYR A 62 22.21 -4.20 -3.90
CA TYR A 62 21.93 -2.81 -3.55
C TYR A 62 22.81 -2.32 -2.40
N ARG A 63 23.09 -1.02 -2.36
CA ARG A 63 23.92 -0.36 -1.33
C ARG A 63 23.31 0.97 -0.91
N GLY A 64 23.81 1.53 0.19
CA GLY A 64 23.41 2.86 0.64
C GLY A 64 21.90 3.03 0.80
N ALA A 65 21.37 4.14 0.29
CA ALA A 65 19.97 4.53 0.51
C ALA A 65 18.99 3.56 -0.14
N GLU A 66 19.32 3.06 -1.32
CA GLU A 66 18.48 2.12 -2.07
C GLU A 66 18.31 0.79 -1.32
N LEU A 67 19.39 0.27 -0.73
CA LEU A 67 19.31 -0.92 0.12
C LEU A 67 18.34 -0.71 1.31
N VAL A 68 18.47 0.43 1.98
CA VAL A 68 17.61 0.79 3.12
C VAL A 68 16.15 0.90 2.68
N GLU A 69 15.88 1.59 1.58
CA GLU A 69 14.53 1.77 1.04
C GLU A 69 13.88 0.44 0.69
N LEU A 70 14.55 -0.40 -0.09
CA LEU A 70 14.05 -1.72 -0.48
C LEU A 70 13.79 -2.60 0.75
N ALA A 71 14.70 -2.60 1.72
CA ALA A 71 14.54 -3.38 2.93
C ALA A 71 13.34 -2.93 3.78
N VAL A 72 13.18 -1.62 3.97
CA VAL A 72 12.05 -1.04 4.71
C VAL A 72 10.73 -1.30 3.99
N ASN A 73 10.69 -1.13 2.65
CA ASN A 73 9.50 -1.39 1.84
C ASN A 73 9.08 -2.86 1.87
N ALA A 74 10.03 -3.79 1.77
CA ALA A 74 9.75 -5.22 1.88
C ALA A 74 9.27 -5.62 3.27
N ASN A 75 9.86 -5.06 4.33
CA ASN A 75 9.46 -5.33 5.71
C ASN A 75 8.05 -4.78 6.01
N LEU A 76 7.75 -3.56 5.51
CA LEU A 76 6.42 -2.99 5.54
C LEU A 76 5.40 -3.92 4.87
N ALA A 77 5.69 -4.37 3.65
CA ALA A 77 4.81 -5.26 2.90
C ALA A 77 4.57 -6.58 3.64
N LYS A 78 5.63 -7.21 4.19
CA LYS A 78 5.54 -8.43 5.01
C LYS A 78 4.62 -8.23 6.22
N THR A 79 4.78 -7.11 6.93
CA THR A 79 3.97 -6.78 8.11
C THR A 79 2.51 -6.56 7.72
N VAL A 80 2.25 -5.76 6.69
CA VAL A 80 0.90 -5.49 6.18
C VAL A 80 0.21 -6.76 5.68
N ASN A 81 0.91 -7.61 4.93
CA ASN A 81 0.39 -8.89 4.45
C ASN A 81 0.04 -9.82 5.63
N LYS A 82 0.83 -9.79 6.70
CA LYS A 82 0.51 -10.52 7.94
C LYS A 82 -0.74 -9.98 8.63
N ILE A 83 -0.92 -8.65 8.67
CA ILE A 83 -2.13 -8.01 9.22
C ILE A 83 -3.37 -8.41 8.40
N LEU A 84 -3.29 -8.40 7.07
CA LEU A 84 -4.35 -8.90 6.19
C LEU A 84 -4.71 -10.36 6.52
N LYS A 85 -3.70 -11.24 6.67
CA LYS A 85 -3.90 -12.67 6.97
C LYS A 85 -4.59 -12.91 8.31
N ILE A 86 -4.26 -12.15 9.35
CA ILE A 86 -4.85 -12.32 10.70
C ILE A 86 -6.18 -11.58 10.88
N SER A 87 -6.59 -10.78 9.90
CA SER A 87 -7.87 -10.06 9.89
C SER A 87 -8.98 -10.97 9.37
N ILE A 88 -9.38 -11.95 10.19
CA ILE A 88 -10.29 -13.04 9.77
C ILE A 88 -11.76 -12.58 9.75
N LYS A 89 -12.15 -11.71 10.68
CA LYS A 89 -13.53 -11.22 10.78
C LYS A 89 -13.82 -10.23 9.67
N ARG A 90 -14.97 -10.41 9.00
CA ARG A 90 -15.34 -9.71 7.76
C ARG A 90 -15.18 -8.19 7.86
N GLU A 91 -15.73 -7.59 8.89
CA GLU A 91 -15.70 -6.14 9.11
C GLU A 91 -14.29 -5.58 9.33
N VAL A 92 -13.41 -6.36 9.99
CA VAL A 92 -12.00 -5.99 10.17
C VAL A 92 -11.24 -6.18 8.87
N LYS A 93 -11.51 -7.28 8.16
CA LYS A 93 -10.92 -7.58 6.85
C LYS A 93 -11.24 -6.49 5.84
N GLU A 94 -12.51 -6.12 5.69
CA GLU A 94 -12.96 -5.05 4.79
C GLU A 94 -12.29 -3.71 5.14
N LEU A 95 -12.18 -3.38 6.44
CA LEU A 95 -11.47 -2.19 6.90
C LEU A 95 -9.98 -2.19 6.51
N VAL A 96 -9.28 -3.29 6.80
CA VAL A 96 -7.84 -3.40 6.55
C VAL A 96 -7.57 -3.44 5.04
N GLU A 97 -8.33 -4.22 4.27
CA GLU A 97 -8.21 -4.27 2.82
C GLU A 97 -8.43 -2.89 2.20
N LEU A 98 -9.47 -2.17 2.64
CA LEU A 98 -9.69 -0.80 2.21
C LEU A 98 -8.46 0.06 2.53
N TYR A 99 -7.95 0.06 3.76
CA TYR A 99 -6.78 0.88 4.10
C TYR A 99 -5.55 0.54 3.24
N VAL A 100 -5.34 -0.76 3.00
CA VAL A 100 -4.19 -1.29 2.28
C VAL A 100 -4.21 -0.98 0.78
N ARG A 101 -5.39 -0.74 0.19
CA ARG A 101 -5.53 -0.42 -1.25
C ARG A 101 -4.66 0.74 -1.74
N LYS A 102 -4.23 1.66 -0.88
CA LYS A 102 -3.29 2.72 -1.27
C LYS A 102 -1.99 2.18 -1.86
N TRP A 103 -1.44 1.10 -1.29
CA TRP A 103 -0.21 0.48 -1.79
C TRP A 103 -0.48 -0.27 -3.08
N VAL A 104 -1.60 -0.98 -3.16
CA VAL A 104 -2.05 -1.67 -4.38
C VAL A 104 -2.19 -0.68 -5.54
N ILE A 105 -2.82 0.46 -5.32
CA ILE A 105 -3.01 1.49 -6.34
C ILE A 105 -1.69 2.16 -6.71
N ASN A 106 -0.86 2.50 -5.73
CA ASN A 106 0.47 3.03 -6.03
C ASN A 106 1.31 2.07 -6.85
N ASN A 107 1.31 0.77 -6.54
CA ASN A 107 2.01 -0.24 -7.32
C ASN A 107 1.49 -0.33 -8.76
N ILE A 108 0.16 -0.27 -8.96
CA ILE A 108 -0.43 -0.21 -10.29
C ILE A 108 0.06 1.03 -11.04
N LYS A 109 0.04 2.20 -10.40
CA LYS A 109 0.54 3.46 -11.00
C LYS A 109 2.02 3.35 -11.36
N THR A 110 2.86 2.78 -10.50
CA THR A 110 4.27 2.51 -10.78
C THR A 110 4.44 1.63 -12.03
N VAL A 111 3.68 0.54 -12.15
CA VAL A 111 3.70 -0.32 -13.35
C VAL A 111 3.27 0.44 -14.60
N LEU A 112 2.20 1.23 -14.52
CA LEU A 112 1.67 2.00 -15.65
C LEU A 112 2.66 3.07 -16.13
N ARG A 113 3.28 3.81 -15.20
CA ARG A 113 4.34 4.79 -15.51
C ARG A 113 5.51 4.10 -16.20
N ALA A 114 5.98 2.99 -15.64
CA ALA A 114 7.10 2.27 -16.22
C ALA A 114 6.79 1.80 -17.65
N LYS A 115 5.61 1.21 -17.86
CA LYS A 115 5.21 0.69 -19.17
C LYS A 115 5.06 1.78 -20.22
N ILE A 116 4.46 2.92 -19.86
CA ILE A 116 4.24 4.02 -20.80
C ILE A 116 5.53 4.77 -21.11
N ASN A 117 6.42 4.91 -20.13
CA ASN A 117 7.68 5.64 -20.28
C ASN A 117 8.85 4.75 -20.74
N GLY A 118 8.64 3.44 -20.91
CA GLY A 118 9.69 2.50 -21.31
C GLY A 118 10.78 2.30 -20.26
N VAL A 119 10.44 2.46 -18.98
CA VAL A 119 11.34 2.19 -17.85
C VAL A 119 11.54 0.68 -17.70
N ASP A 120 12.77 0.23 -17.47
CA ASP A 120 13.08 -1.18 -17.30
C ASP A 120 12.33 -1.81 -16.11
N SER A 121 12.07 -3.12 -16.19
CA SER A 121 11.33 -3.81 -15.13
C SER A 121 12.09 -3.87 -13.80
N GLU A 122 13.43 -3.90 -13.80
CA GLU A 122 14.23 -3.87 -12.58
C GLU A 122 14.11 -2.52 -11.86
N GLU A 123 14.10 -1.42 -12.62
CA GLU A 123 13.86 -0.08 -12.08
C GLU A 123 12.41 0.09 -11.60
N MET A 124 11.43 -0.41 -12.36
CA MET A 124 10.02 -0.44 -11.92
C MET A 124 9.87 -1.17 -10.58
N ARG A 125 10.58 -2.29 -10.42
CA ARG A 125 10.53 -3.14 -9.23
C ARG A 125 10.97 -2.41 -7.96
N SER A 126 11.93 -1.48 -8.05
CA SER A 126 12.41 -0.73 -6.89
C SER A 126 11.31 0.14 -6.25
N GLY A 127 10.38 0.64 -7.09
CA GLY A 127 9.21 1.41 -6.67
C GLY A 127 8.00 0.60 -6.21
N ILE A 128 8.11 -0.74 -6.13
CA ILE A 128 7.01 -1.62 -5.70
C ILE A 128 7.12 -1.97 -4.22
N ILE A 129 6.03 -1.74 -3.49
CA ILE A 129 5.85 -2.23 -2.12
C ILE A 129 4.95 -3.47 -2.19
N PRO A 130 5.47 -4.71 -2.08
CA PRO A 130 4.80 -5.95 -2.53
C PRO A 130 3.66 -6.42 -1.61
N VAL A 131 2.64 -5.59 -1.44
CA VAL A 131 1.45 -5.84 -0.65
C VAL A 131 0.43 -6.58 -1.50
N PHE A 132 -0.17 -7.62 -0.94
CA PHE A 132 -1.14 -8.45 -1.64
C PHE A 132 -2.35 -7.62 -2.13
N PRO A 133 -2.82 -7.83 -3.37
CA PRO A 133 -2.39 -8.84 -4.33
C PRO A 133 -1.26 -8.43 -5.28
N THR A 134 -0.77 -7.19 -5.19
CA THR A 134 0.32 -6.66 -6.02
C THR A 134 1.69 -7.08 -5.50
N THR A 135 2.03 -8.37 -5.65
CA THR A 135 3.40 -8.86 -5.44
C THR A 135 4.31 -8.41 -6.58
N TYR A 136 5.63 -8.61 -6.45
CA TYR A 136 6.56 -8.35 -7.56
C TYR A 136 6.14 -9.11 -8.81
N GLU A 137 5.83 -10.40 -8.69
CA GLU A 137 5.44 -11.27 -9.81
C GLU A 137 4.09 -10.86 -10.42
N TYR A 138 3.19 -10.28 -9.62
CA TYR A 138 1.96 -9.69 -10.14
C TYR A 138 2.26 -8.44 -10.98
N CYS A 139 3.10 -7.53 -10.46
CA CYS A 139 3.49 -6.30 -11.13
C CYS A 139 4.27 -6.57 -12.43
N GLU A 140 5.21 -7.52 -12.43
CA GLU A 140 5.94 -7.95 -13.63
C GLU A 140 5.01 -8.46 -14.74
N ARG A 141 4.07 -9.35 -14.38
CA ARG A 141 3.07 -9.85 -15.36
C ARG A 141 2.18 -8.74 -15.88
N LEU A 142 1.81 -7.79 -15.02
CA LEU A 142 1.01 -6.63 -15.41
C LEU A 142 1.81 -5.70 -16.36
N TYR A 143 3.09 -5.50 -16.10
CA TYR A 143 4.01 -4.72 -16.94
C TYR A 143 4.17 -5.34 -18.33
N GLN A 144 4.27 -6.66 -18.42
CA GLN A 144 4.40 -7.41 -19.68
C GLN A 144 3.08 -7.51 -20.46
N GLY A 145 1.94 -7.52 -19.78
CA GLY A 145 0.63 -7.70 -20.41
C GLY A 145 0.19 -6.56 -21.32
N ASP A 146 -0.66 -6.85 -22.29
CA ASP A 146 -1.27 -5.84 -23.17
C ASP A 146 -2.31 -4.97 -22.42
N ASN A 147 -2.85 -3.95 -23.11
CA ASN A 147 -3.86 -3.06 -22.53
C ASN A 147 -5.11 -3.82 -22.03
N THR A 148 -5.49 -4.92 -22.71
CA THR A 148 -6.62 -5.78 -22.32
C THR A 148 -6.33 -6.49 -21.00
N TYR A 149 -5.16 -7.09 -20.87
CA TYR A 149 -4.69 -7.77 -19.67
C TYR A 149 -4.60 -6.81 -18.49
N ILE A 150 -4.05 -5.61 -18.71
CA ILE A 150 -3.94 -4.56 -17.69
C ILE A 150 -5.35 -4.16 -17.22
N ALA A 151 -6.26 -3.82 -18.14
CA ALA A 151 -7.61 -3.42 -17.79
C ALA A 151 -8.38 -4.53 -17.05
N ASN A 152 -8.22 -5.80 -17.45
CA ASN A 152 -8.80 -6.98 -16.79
C ASN A 152 -8.29 -7.19 -15.36
N ASN A 153 -7.08 -6.77 -15.07
CA ASN A 153 -6.47 -6.91 -13.76
C ASN A 153 -6.83 -5.73 -12.84
N ILE A 154 -6.80 -4.50 -13.35
CA ILE A 154 -7.15 -3.30 -12.58
C ILE A 154 -8.63 -3.31 -12.14
N ILE A 155 -9.56 -3.79 -12.98
CA ILE A 155 -10.98 -3.91 -12.59
C ILE A 155 -11.23 -4.92 -11.46
N LYS A 156 -10.35 -5.92 -11.26
CA LYS A 156 -10.48 -6.85 -10.13
C LYS A 156 -10.10 -6.20 -8.80
N LEU A 157 -9.32 -5.13 -8.85
CA LEU A 157 -8.74 -4.44 -7.69
C LEU A 157 -9.46 -3.13 -7.36
N THR A 158 -10.20 -2.59 -8.32
CA THR A 158 -10.85 -1.28 -8.25
C THR A 158 -12.28 -1.38 -8.74
N GLU A 159 -13.14 -0.42 -8.40
CA GLU A 159 -14.49 -0.36 -8.97
C GLU A 159 -14.53 0.46 -10.27
N VAL A 160 -13.37 0.71 -10.89
CA VAL A 160 -13.27 1.45 -12.14
C VAL A 160 -13.69 0.55 -13.29
N LYS A 161 -14.58 1.06 -14.17
CA LYS A 161 -15.08 0.30 -15.32
C LYS A 161 -13.92 -0.07 -16.27
N LYS A 162 -13.88 -1.33 -16.70
CA LYS A 162 -12.86 -1.86 -17.62
C LYS A 162 -12.76 -1.05 -18.92
N ALA A 163 -13.90 -0.72 -19.52
CA ALA A 163 -13.94 0.07 -20.75
C ALA A 163 -13.29 1.45 -20.60
N VAL A 164 -13.42 2.07 -19.42
CA VAL A 164 -12.74 3.32 -19.10
C VAL A 164 -11.24 3.05 -18.97
N ILE A 165 -10.80 2.11 -18.13
CA ILE A 165 -9.36 1.80 -18.00
C ILE A 165 -8.70 1.56 -19.36
N TYR A 166 -9.33 0.73 -20.19
CA TYR A 166 -8.84 0.39 -21.53
C TYR A 166 -8.72 1.62 -22.44
N LYS A 167 -9.76 2.47 -22.47
CA LYS A 167 -9.74 3.72 -23.25
C LYS A 167 -8.58 4.64 -22.85
N GLN A 168 -8.39 4.92 -21.56
CA GLN A 168 -7.29 5.82 -21.17
C GLN A 168 -5.90 5.21 -21.45
N LEU A 169 -5.77 3.88 -21.46
CA LEU A 169 -4.51 3.21 -21.86
C LEU A 169 -4.24 3.37 -23.36
N GLU A 170 -5.26 3.25 -24.22
CA GLU A 170 -5.12 3.48 -25.67
C GLU A 170 -4.78 4.94 -25.99
N GLU A 171 -5.46 5.88 -25.32
CA GLU A 171 -5.23 7.32 -25.48
C GLU A 171 -3.92 7.79 -24.81
N LYS A 172 -3.21 6.90 -24.10
CA LYS A 172 -2.01 7.21 -23.29
C LYS A 172 -2.23 8.34 -22.28
N GLU A 173 -3.47 8.54 -21.82
CA GLU A 173 -3.83 9.55 -20.81
C GLU A 173 -3.51 9.05 -19.39
N LEU A 174 -2.22 8.85 -19.09
CA LEU A 174 -1.75 8.29 -17.82
C LEU A 174 -2.25 9.10 -16.61
N VAL A 175 -2.08 10.42 -16.62
CA VAL A 175 -2.51 11.30 -15.52
C VAL A 175 -4.01 11.12 -15.22
N ARG A 176 -4.84 10.99 -16.25
CA ARG A 176 -6.28 10.80 -16.08
C ARG A 176 -6.61 9.44 -15.49
N LEU A 177 -5.90 8.40 -15.90
CA LEU A 177 -6.06 7.05 -15.34
C LEU A 177 -5.63 7.03 -13.87
N GLU A 178 -4.50 7.64 -13.51
CA GLU A 178 -4.02 7.72 -12.13
C GLU A 178 -5.02 8.44 -11.23
N ASN A 179 -5.51 9.61 -11.66
CA ASN A 179 -6.52 10.37 -10.95
C ASN A 179 -7.83 9.58 -10.76
N LEU A 180 -8.21 8.77 -11.75
CA LEU A 180 -9.38 7.90 -11.67
C LEU A 180 -9.20 6.80 -10.62
N LEU A 181 -8.02 6.17 -10.56
CA LEU A 181 -7.70 5.14 -9.56
C LEU A 181 -7.69 5.74 -8.15
N ASP A 182 -7.07 6.91 -7.99
CA ASP A 182 -7.01 7.63 -6.71
C ASP A 182 -8.42 8.05 -6.26
N LYS A 183 -9.24 8.62 -7.15
CA LYS A 183 -10.62 8.96 -6.85
C LYS A 183 -11.46 7.73 -6.47
N ASN A 184 -11.25 6.59 -7.12
CA ASN A 184 -11.92 5.34 -6.77
C ASN A 184 -11.59 4.92 -5.34
N TYR A 185 -10.32 4.99 -4.97
CA TYR A 185 -9.86 4.65 -3.62
C TYR A 185 -10.53 5.50 -2.55
N TYR A 186 -10.48 6.83 -2.70
CA TYR A 186 -11.03 7.75 -1.71
C TYR A 186 -12.54 7.68 -1.63
N SER A 187 -13.22 7.53 -2.77
CA SER A 187 -14.67 7.26 -2.78
C SER A 187 -14.99 6.01 -1.98
N GLY A 188 -14.16 4.96 -2.10
CA GLY A 188 -14.25 3.76 -1.27
C GLY A 188 -14.14 4.05 0.23
N ILE A 189 -13.20 4.91 0.64
CA ILE A 189 -13.05 5.33 2.05
C ILE A 189 -14.29 6.04 2.55
N VAL A 190 -14.79 7.02 1.78
CA VAL A 190 -15.98 7.79 2.15
C VAL A 190 -17.20 6.87 2.28
N LEU A 191 -17.45 6.04 1.28
CA LEU A 191 -18.57 5.10 1.27
C LEU A 191 -18.48 4.06 2.38
N PHE A 192 -17.29 3.60 2.72
CA PHE A 192 -17.09 2.71 3.87
C PHE A 192 -17.37 3.42 5.19
N SER A 193 -16.87 4.65 5.35
CA SER A 193 -17.08 5.44 6.58
C SER A 193 -18.58 5.67 6.87
N GLN A 194 -19.39 5.89 5.84
CA GLN A 194 -20.85 6.07 5.94
C GLN A 194 -21.60 4.80 6.37
N LYS A 195 -21.03 3.61 6.11
CA LYS A 195 -21.60 2.32 6.53
C LYS A 195 -21.29 1.99 7.99
N LEU A 196 -20.33 2.66 8.63
CA LEU A 196 -19.91 2.33 9.98
C LEU A 196 -20.93 2.81 11.02
N ALA A 197 -21.35 1.92 11.92
CA ALA A 197 -22.19 2.23 13.07
C ALA A 197 -21.37 2.87 14.22
N LEU A 198 -20.72 4.01 13.96
CA LEU A 198 -19.83 4.68 14.92
C LEU A 198 -20.36 6.05 15.34
N LYS A 199 -19.99 6.49 16.54
CA LYS A 199 -20.26 7.87 17.01
C LYS A 199 -19.52 8.88 16.11
N LYS A 200 -20.09 10.08 15.91
CA LYS A 200 -19.54 11.14 15.03
C LYS A 200 -18.07 11.49 15.29
N ASN A 201 -17.61 11.38 16.54
CA ASN A 201 -16.24 11.69 16.97
C ASN A 201 -15.36 10.45 17.19
N HIS A 202 -15.77 9.29 16.67
CA HIS A 202 -14.98 8.07 16.79
C HIS A 202 -13.60 8.24 16.12
N PRO A 203 -12.49 7.81 16.76
CA PRO A 203 -11.13 7.97 16.23
C PRO A 203 -10.96 7.48 14.80
N LEU A 204 -11.57 6.35 14.44
CA LEU A 204 -11.53 5.81 13.08
C LEU A 204 -12.16 6.74 12.03
N LEU A 205 -13.27 7.41 12.36
CA LEU A 205 -13.90 8.37 11.45
C LEU A 205 -13.08 9.67 11.32
N ARG A 206 -12.35 10.08 12.38
CA ARG A 206 -11.39 11.19 12.29
C ARG A 206 -10.21 10.81 11.40
N PHE A 207 -9.68 9.61 11.55
CA PHE A 207 -8.60 9.09 10.74
C PHE A 207 -8.94 9.07 9.23
N PHE A 208 -10.15 8.61 8.87
CA PHE A 208 -10.59 8.63 7.47
C PHE A 208 -10.75 10.03 6.90
N ARG A 209 -11.35 10.97 7.67
CA ARG A 209 -11.45 12.37 7.25
C ARG A 209 -10.08 12.97 6.98
N TYR A 210 -9.18 12.84 7.95
CA TYR A 210 -7.79 13.31 7.82
C TYR A 210 -7.07 12.71 6.61
N THR A 211 -7.30 11.41 6.33
CA THR A 211 -6.71 10.76 5.14
C THR A 211 -7.21 11.39 3.85
N VAL A 212 -8.50 11.71 3.75
CA VAL A 212 -9.08 12.40 2.58
C VAL A 212 -8.57 13.85 2.49
N ASP A 213 -8.53 14.57 3.61
CA ASP A 213 -8.11 15.97 3.67
C ASP A 213 -6.66 16.15 3.22
N LEU A 214 -5.74 15.30 3.69
CA LEU A 214 -4.33 15.31 3.26
C LEU A 214 -4.15 15.17 1.74
N LEU A 215 -5.06 14.47 1.08
CA LEU A 215 -4.96 14.19 -0.35
C LEU A 215 -5.62 15.25 -1.20
N ASN A 216 -6.70 15.85 -0.70
CA ASN A 216 -7.22 17.07 -1.28
C ASN A 216 -6.13 18.13 -1.32
N ILE A 217 -5.35 18.30 -0.24
CA ILE A 217 -4.23 19.25 -0.21
C ILE A 217 -3.14 18.89 -1.24
N LYS A 218 -2.80 17.60 -1.40
CA LYS A 218 -1.78 17.18 -2.38
C LYS A 218 -2.20 17.33 -3.85
N ASN A 219 -3.50 17.30 -4.12
CA ASN A 219 -4.08 17.37 -5.46
C ASN A 219 -4.75 18.72 -5.76
N SER A 220 -4.62 19.70 -4.85
CA SER A 220 -5.00 21.11 -5.06
C SER A 220 -3.84 21.87 -5.69
#